data_AF-A0A7R9MVU7-F1
#
_entry.id   AF-A0A7R9MVU7-F1
#
_cell.length_a   1.000
_cell.length_b   1.000
_cell.length_c   1.000
_cell.angle_alpha   90.00
_cell.angle_beta   90.00
_cell.angle_gamma   90.00
#
_symmetry.space_group_name_H-M   'P 1'
#
loop_
_entity.id
_entity.type
_entity.pdbx_description
1 polymer ?
#
loop_
_entity_poly.entity_id
_entity_poly.type
_entity_poly.pdbx_seq_one_letter_code
_entity_poly.pdbx_strand_id
1 'polypeptide(L)'
;SIRYLLKYAGVDFNEKRYDPANKETWYTVKPNLGLDIPKVPYYMEGDIKLSQSVVIMRYLARKHGLVARDDPTLGRQEMVEQQLMDMFKGYITTLIDTGDDDAKWKDYCTGTLKQQLTLLVKFLGDKQWLIGQLSYVDFLAYEILD
;
A
#
# COMPACT_ATOMS: atom_id res chain seq x y z
N SER A 1 -6.11 -0.96 -0.38
CA SER A 1 -5.36 -2.20 -0.15
C SER A 1 -5.77 -2.91 1.12
N ILE A 2 -5.54 -2.39 2.34
CA ILE A 2 -5.84 -3.14 3.60
C ILE A 2 -7.31 -3.57 3.68
N ARG A 3 -8.24 -2.63 3.42
CA ARG A 3 -9.69 -2.93 3.43
C ARG A 3 -10.07 -3.99 2.39
N TYR A 4 -9.50 -3.90 1.18
CA TYR A 4 -9.75 -4.86 0.11
C TYR A 4 -9.22 -6.25 0.45
N LEU A 5 -8.02 -6.34 1.04
CA LEU A 5 -7.44 -7.60 1.49
C LEU A 5 -8.30 -8.25 2.57
N LEU A 6 -8.74 -7.48 3.59
CA LEU A 6 -9.61 -7.99 4.65
C LEU A 6 -10.96 -8.48 4.09
N LYS A 7 -11.58 -7.72 3.17
CA LYS A 7 -12.81 -8.13 2.51
C LYS A 7 -12.64 -9.39 1.67
N TYR A 8 -11.56 -9.49 0.90
CA TYR A 8 -11.24 -10.70 0.13
C TYR A 8 -11.05 -11.91 1.04
N ALA A 9 -10.37 -11.72 2.18
CA ALA A 9 -10.14 -12.77 3.17
C ALA A 9 -11.38 -13.13 4.01
N GLY A 10 -12.53 -12.50 3.77
CA GLY A 10 -13.76 -12.74 4.53
C GLY A 10 -13.66 -12.32 6.00
N VAL A 11 -12.78 -11.36 6.32
CA VAL A 11 -12.57 -10.88 7.68
C VAL A 11 -13.47 -9.69 7.96
N ASP A 12 -14.31 -9.82 8.99
CA ASP A 12 -15.04 -8.69 9.54
C ASP A 12 -14.11 -7.78 10.32
N PHE A 13 -14.26 -6.47 10.12
CA PHE A 13 -13.46 -5.46 10.80
C PHE A 13 -14.27 -4.22 11.12
N ASN A 14 -13.91 -3.57 12.22
CA ASN A 14 -14.38 -2.23 12.54
C ASN A 14 -13.39 -1.21 12.00
N GLU A 15 -13.89 -0.13 11.40
CA GLU A 15 -13.06 0.96 10.90
C GLU A 15 -13.23 2.21 11.76
N LYS A 16 -12.12 2.70 12.32
CA LYS A 16 -12.06 4.04 12.91
C LYS A 16 -11.51 5.02 11.88
N ARG A 17 -12.36 5.96 11.43
CA ARG A 17 -11.95 7.09 10.60
C ARG A 17 -11.71 8.32 11.46
N TYR A 18 -10.67 9.07 11.11
CA TYR A 18 -10.34 10.36 11.69
C TYR A 18 -10.62 11.43 10.66
N ASP A 19 -11.10 12.59 11.12
CA ASP A 19 -11.38 13.70 10.24
C ASP A 19 -10.07 14.40 9.85
N PRO A 20 -9.68 14.42 8.56
CA PRO A 20 -8.46 15.12 8.14
C PRO A 20 -8.53 16.64 8.36
N ALA A 21 -9.74 17.23 8.41
CA ALA A 21 -9.94 18.66 8.70
C ALA A 21 -9.81 18.97 10.20
N ASN A 22 -10.14 18.00 11.07
CA ASN A 22 -10.04 18.14 12.51
C ASN A 22 -8.97 17.20 13.10
N LYS A 23 -7.72 17.67 13.08
CA LYS A 23 -6.55 16.91 13.54
C LYS A 23 -6.62 16.50 15.01
N GLU A 24 -7.39 17.21 15.85
CA GLU A 24 -7.55 16.87 17.27
C GLU A 24 -8.21 15.50 17.46
N THR A 25 -9.05 15.07 16.50
CA THR A 25 -9.67 13.74 16.52
C THR A 25 -8.64 12.62 16.57
N TRP A 26 -7.46 12.84 15.98
CA TRP A 26 -6.32 11.93 16.01
C TRP A 26 -5.37 12.23 17.16
N TYR A 27 -4.95 13.49 17.33
CA TYR A 27 -3.92 13.85 18.31
C TYR A 27 -4.33 13.58 19.75
N THR A 28 -5.63 13.68 20.07
CA THR A 28 -6.14 13.37 21.41
C THR A 28 -6.04 11.87 21.73
N VAL A 29 -6.25 10.99 20.75
CA VAL A 29 -6.27 9.54 20.98
C VAL A 29 -4.89 8.89 20.78
N LYS A 30 -4.06 9.45 19.89
CA LYS A 30 -2.76 8.89 19.49
C LYS A 30 -1.88 8.43 20.66
N PRO A 31 -1.70 9.21 21.75
CA PRO A 31 -0.85 8.80 22.88
C PRO A 31 -1.39 7.60 23.66
N ASN A 32 -2.71 7.37 23.61
CA ASN A 32 -3.41 6.40 24.46
C ASN A 32 -3.71 5.07 23.76
N LEU A 33 -3.30 4.91 22.49
CA LEU A 33 -3.54 3.68 21.72
C LEU A 33 -2.60 2.53 22.10
N GLY A 34 -1.49 2.82 22.79
CA GLY A 34 -0.47 1.85 23.13
C GLY A 34 0.18 1.20 21.91
N LEU A 35 0.38 1.99 20.84
CA LEU A 35 1.18 1.61 19.66
C LEU A 35 2.64 1.97 19.93
N ASP A 36 3.58 1.08 19.58
CA ASP A 36 5.02 1.38 19.70
C ASP A 36 5.43 2.54 18.78
N ILE A 37 4.84 2.59 17.58
CA ILE A 37 5.03 3.67 16.60
C ILE A 37 3.64 4.21 16.22
N PRO A 38 3.11 5.23 16.93
CA PRO A 38 1.75 5.71 16.69
C PRO A 38 1.62 6.46 15.35
N LYS A 39 0.92 5.85 14.38
CA LYS A 39 0.69 6.41 13.04
C LYS A 39 -0.62 5.86 12.45
N VAL A 40 -1.22 6.62 11.53
CA VAL A 40 -2.29 6.12 10.66
C VAL A 40 -1.72 5.64 9.31
N PRO A 41 -2.21 4.52 8.74
CA PRO A 41 -3.15 3.58 9.37
C PRO A 41 -2.49 2.74 10.47
N TYR A 42 -3.33 2.20 11.36
CA TYR A 42 -2.98 1.18 12.35
C TYR A 42 -3.96 0.01 12.29
N TYR A 43 -3.54 -1.14 12.80
CA TYR A 43 -4.32 -2.36 12.93
C TYR A 43 -4.18 -2.92 14.35
N MET A 44 -5.28 -3.38 14.92
CA MET A 44 -5.32 -3.96 16.26
C MET A 44 -6.14 -5.25 16.26
N GLU A 45 -5.60 -6.31 16.86
CA GLU A 45 -6.25 -7.59 17.04
C GLU A 45 -5.70 -8.29 18.29
N GLY A 46 -6.51 -8.35 19.36
CA GLY A 46 -6.04 -8.81 20.65
C GLY A 46 -4.81 -8.02 21.10
N ASP A 47 -3.71 -8.73 21.34
CA ASP A 47 -2.43 -8.13 21.73
C ASP A 47 -1.61 -7.58 20.55
N ILE A 48 -2.00 -7.89 19.30
CA ILE A 48 -1.31 -7.42 18.10
C ILE A 48 -1.69 -5.97 17.83
N LYS A 49 -0.67 -5.09 17.83
CA LYS A 49 -0.82 -3.67 17.52
C LYS A 49 0.23 -3.26 16.50
N LEU A 50 -0.21 -2.98 15.28
CA LEU A 50 0.68 -2.67 14.16
C LEU A 50 0.35 -1.29 13.58
N SER A 51 1.38 -0.59 13.15
CA SER A 51 1.27 0.59 12.29
C SER A 51 2.14 0.40 11.05
N GLN A 52 2.07 1.36 10.11
CA GLN A 52 2.62 1.29 8.76
C GLN A 52 1.81 0.39 7.84
N SER A 53 1.30 0.97 6.74
CA SER A 53 0.36 0.31 5.83
C SER A 53 0.90 -1.02 5.27
N VAL A 54 2.15 -1.03 4.82
CA VAL A 54 2.79 -2.20 4.23
C VAL A 54 3.05 -3.30 5.27
N VAL A 55 3.41 -2.94 6.50
CA VAL A 55 3.60 -3.92 7.59
C VAL A 55 2.28 -4.61 7.92
N ILE A 56 1.19 -3.83 8.03
CA ILE A 56 -0.16 -4.36 8.25
C ILE A 56 -0.56 -5.29 7.11
N MET A 57 -0.34 -4.88 5.85
CA MET A 57 -0.61 -5.70 4.67
C MET A 57 0.16 -7.03 4.71
N ARG A 58 1.47 -7.00 4.96
CA ARG A 58 2.30 -8.21 5.05
C ARG A 58 1.83 -9.15 6.18
N TYR A 59 1.48 -8.60 7.34
CA TYR A 59 0.97 -9.40 8.47
C TYR A 59 -0.33 -10.13 8.09
N LEU A 60 -1.32 -9.39 7.59
CA LEU A 60 -2.60 -9.98 7.16
C LEU A 60 -2.40 -10.97 6.01
N ALA A 61 -1.53 -10.65 5.05
CA ALA A 61 -1.24 -11.51 3.93
C ALA A 61 -0.70 -12.88 4.36
N ARG A 62 0.28 -12.90 5.28
CA ARG A 62 0.78 -14.15 5.86
C ARG A 62 -0.32 -14.93 6.58
N LYS A 63 -1.14 -14.23 7.37
CA LYS A 63 -2.24 -14.84 8.13
C LYS A 63 -3.30 -15.51 7.24
N HIS A 64 -3.53 -14.96 6.05
CA HIS A 64 -4.59 -15.39 5.13
C HIS A 64 -4.08 -16.07 3.85
N GLY A 65 -2.80 -16.47 3.80
CA GLY A 65 -2.24 -17.22 2.66
C GLY A 65 -2.11 -16.40 1.37
N LEU A 66 -2.02 -15.07 1.47
CA LEU A 66 -1.86 -14.12 0.37
C LEU A 66 -0.40 -13.66 0.21
N VAL A 67 0.53 -14.58 0.46
CA VAL A 67 1.97 -14.38 0.37
C VAL A 67 2.57 -15.52 -0.46
N ALA A 68 3.67 -15.25 -1.16
CA ALA A 68 4.48 -16.28 -1.80
C ALA A 68 4.83 -17.45 -0.84
N ARG A 69 4.87 -18.67 -1.38
CA ARG A 69 5.12 -19.91 -0.59
C ARG A 69 6.59 -20.35 -0.59
N ASP A 70 7.40 -19.83 -1.49
CA ASP A 70 8.82 -20.12 -1.65
C ASP A 70 9.65 -18.83 -1.58
N ASP A 71 10.88 -18.96 -1.07
CA ASP A 71 11.78 -17.81 -0.87
C ASP A 71 12.10 -17.05 -2.16
N PRO A 72 12.35 -17.69 -3.32
CA PRO A 72 12.56 -16.98 -4.58
C PRO A 72 11.38 -16.10 -4.99
N THR A 73 10.15 -16.64 -4.94
CA THR A 73 8.95 -15.87 -5.24
C THR A 73 8.68 -14.79 -4.19
N LEU A 74 8.99 -15.05 -2.92
CA LEU A 74 8.88 -14.05 -1.86
C LEU A 74 9.80 -12.85 -2.11
N GLY A 75 11.06 -13.09 -2.47
CA GLY A 75 11.98 -12.01 -2.82
C GLY A 75 11.48 -11.17 -4.01
N ARG A 76 10.90 -11.81 -5.02
CA ARG A 76 10.27 -11.11 -6.16
C ARG A 76 9.04 -10.31 -5.75
N GLN A 77 8.23 -10.84 -4.84
CA GLN A 77 7.07 -10.16 -4.27
C GLN A 77 7.47 -8.91 -3.49
N GLU A 78 8.49 -9.00 -2.64
CA GLU A 78 8.99 -7.86 -1.87
C GLU A 78 9.63 -6.82 -2.78
N MET A 79 10.32 -7.23 -3.85
CA MET A 79 10.86 -6.31 -4.84
C MET A 79 9.76 -5.51 -5.55
N VAL A 80 8.70 -6.17 -6.05
CA VAL A 80 7.60 -5.45 -6.71
C VAL A 80 6.79 -4.60 -5.73
N GLU A 81 6.66 -5.03 -4.47
CA GLU A 81 6.09 -4.18 -3.41
C GLU A 81 6.87 -2.87 -3.25
N GLN A 82 8.20 -2.94 -3.12
CA GLN A 82 9.01 -1.73 -2.99
C GLN A 82 8.94 -0.87 -4.25
N GLN A 83 8.92 -1.47 -5.43
CA GLN A 83 8.74 -0.75 -6.68
C GLN A 83 7.40 0.02 -6.72
N LEU A 84 6.32 -0.59 -6.25
CA LEU A 84 5.01 0.05 -6.14
C LEU A 84 5.04 1.20 -5.11
N MET A 85 5.72 1.02 -3.98
CA MET A 85 5.87 2.09 -2.98
C MET A 85 6.69 3.27 -3.51
N ASP A 86 7.73 3.03 -4.30
CA ASP A 86 8.51 4.08 -4.97
C ASP A 86 7.66 4.83 -6.00
N MET A 87 6.82 4.12 -6.76
CA MET A 87 5.85 4.74 -7.67
C MET A 87 4.88 5.65 -6.92
N PHE A 88 4.28 5.15 -5.84
CA PHE A 88 3.33 5.91 -5.03
C PHE A 88 4.00 7.14 -4.38
N LYS A 89 5.20 6.98 -3.84
CA LYS A 89 5.96 8.10 -3.28
C LYS A 89 6.30 9.14 -4.35
N GLY A 90 6.74 8.71 -5.53
CA GLY A 90 7.02 9.60 -6.65
C GLY A 90 5.78 10.39 -7.06
N TYR A 91 4.63 9.72 -7.15
CA TYR A 91 3.34 10.36 -7.45
C TYR A 91 2.98 11.44 -6.42
N ILE A 92 3.02 11.10 -5.13
CA ILE A 92 2.67 12.05 -4.06
C ILE A 92 3.65 13.22 -4.01
N THR A 93 4.96 12.97 -4.11
CA THR A 93 5.97 14.04 -4.11
C THR A 93 5.76 14.97 -5.30
N THR A 94 5.57 14.43 -6.51
CA THR A 94 5.29 15.26 -7.68
C THR A 94 4.00 16.05 -7.51
N LEU A 95 2.90 15.44 -7.06
CA LEU A 95 1.63 16.15 -6.85
C LEU A 95 1.78 17.35 -5.91
N ILE A 96 2.56 17.19 -4.84
CA ILE A 96 2.84 18.28 -3.89
C ILE A 96 3.73 19.35 -4.53
N ASP A 97 4.78 18.94 -5.26
CA ASP A 97 5.77 19.84 -5.85
C ASP A 97 5.23 20.63 -7.05
N THR A 98 4.32 20.04 -7.83
CA THR A 98 3.73 20.71 -9.00
C THR A 98 2.67 21.72 -8.61
N GLY A 99 1.92 21.49 -7.53
CA GLY A 99 0.70 22.26 -7.26
C GLY A 99 -0.21 22.22 -8.48
N ASP A 100 -0.62 23.40 -8.97
CA ASP A 100 -1.47 23.56 -10.16
C ASP A 100 -0.69 23.71 -11.49
N ASP A 101 0.60 23.36 -11.53
CA ASP A 101 1.44 23.45 -12.73
C ASP A 101 1.23 22.23 -13.66
N ASP A 102 0.28 22.37 -14.59
CA ASP A 102 -0.08 21.35 -15.58
C ASP A 102 1.11 20.89 -16.45
N ALA A 103 2.08 21.77 -16.74
CA ALA A 103 3.21 21.42 -17.58
C ALA A 103 4.15 20.44 -16.88
N LYS A 104 4.50 20.73 -15.61
CA LYS A 104 5.31 19.80 -14.81
C LYS A 104 4.58 18.48 -14.55
N TRP A 105 3.27 18.53 -14.33
CA TRP A 105 2.46 17.33 -14.17
C TRP A 105 2.53 16.45 -15.42
N LYS A 106 2.37 17.06 -16.60
CA LYS A 106 2.47 16.36 -17.90
C LYS A 106 3.87 15.77 -18.13
N ASP A 107 4.92 16.47 -17.75
CA ASP A 107 6.30 15.99 -17.87
C ASP A 107 6.54 14.75 -16.98
N TYR A 108 6.05 14.76 -15.74
CA TYR A 108 6.09 13.59 -14.87
C TYR A 108 5.33 12.40 -15.47
N CYS A 109 4.11 12.64 -15.95
CA CYS A 109 3.26 11.59 -16.53
C CYS A 109 3.91 10.94 -17.75
N THR A 110 4.45 11.75 -18.67
CA THR A 110 5.02 11.27 -19.94
C THR A 110 6.44 10.74 -19.78
N GLY A 111 7.17 11.17 -18.75
CA GLY A 111 8.49 10.69 -18.38
C GLY A 111 8.43 9.59 -17.32
N THR A 112 8.62 9.98 -16.05
CA THR A 112 8.81 9.07 -14.91
C THR A 112 7.70 8.03 -14.78
N LEU A 113 6.44 8.45 -14.77
CA LEU A 113 5.32 7.53 -14.59
C LEU A 113 5.23 6.52 -15.73
N LYS A 114 5.38 6.97 -16.99
CA LYS A 114 5.42 6.08 -18.16
C LYS A 114 6.52 5.04 -18.07
N GLN A 115 7.72 5.41 -17.62
CA GLN A 115 8.82 4.47 -17.44
C GLN A 115 8.51 3.43 -16.36
N GLN A 116 7.98 3.87 -15.22
CA GLN A 116 7.59 2.97 -14.13
C GLN A 116 6.50 1.98 -14.55
N LEU A 117 5.46 2.46 -15.24
CA LEU A 117 4.40 1.60 -15.79
C LEU A 117 4.95 0.60 -16.81
N THR A 118 5.91 1.01 -17.64
CA THR A 118 6.56 0.10 -18.60
C THR A 118 7.30 -1.03 -17.89
N LEU A 119 8.00 -0.73 -16.80
CA LEU A 119 8.67 -1.73 -15.97
C LEU A 119 7.66 -2.67 -15.31
N LEU A 120 6.56 -2.14 -14.78
CA LEU A 120 5.51 -2.94 -14.13
C LEU A 120 4.80 -3.87 -15.13
N VAL A 121 4.45 -3.37 -16.32
CA VAL A 121 3.87 -4.18 -17.41
C VAL A 121 4.82 -5.28 -17.84
N LYS A 122 6.11 -4.98 -18.00
CA LYS A 122 7.14 -5.99 -18.30
C LYS A 122 7.27 -7.02 -17.19
N PHE A 123 7.19 -6.59 -15.93
CA PHE A 123 7.24 -7.49 -14.77
C PHE A 123 6.04 -8.42 -14.72
N LEU A 124 4.83 -7.90 -15.00
CA LEU A 124 3.60 -8.67 -15.11
C LEU A 124 3.69 -9.71 -16.25
N GLY A 125 4.11 -9.29 -17.44
CA GLY A 125 4.15 -10.16 -18.62
C GLY A 125 2.78 -10.79 -18.89
N ASP A 126 2.76 -12.09 -19.19
CA ASP A 126 1.51 -12.83 -19.48
C ASP A 126 0.80 -13.36 -18.21
N LYS A 127 1.27 -12.97 -17.02
CA LYS A 127 0.70 -13.45 -15.76
C LYS A 127 -0.59 -12.69 -15.44
N GLN A 128 -1.57 -13.38 -14.88
CA GLN A 128 -2.78 -12.74 -14.34
C GLN A 128 -2.48 -11.89 -13.10
N TRP A 129 -1.53 -12.32 -12.28
CA TRP A 129 -1.13 -11.67 -11.01
C TRP A 129 0.36 -11.38 -11.03
N LEU A 130 0.80 -10.35 -10.30
CA LEU A 130 2.18 -9.83 -10.38
C LEU A 130 3.24 -10.92 -10.13
N ILE A 131 2.97 -11.84 -9.20
CA ILE A 131 3.86 -12.94 -8.87
C ILE A 131 3.36 -14.32 -9.34
N GLY A 132 2.39 -14.34 -10.27
CA GLY A 132 1.81 -15.57 -10.82
C GLY A 132 0.69 -16.20 -9.99
N GLN A 133 0.48 -15.69 -8.77
CA GLN A 133 -0.66 -16.00 -7.90
C GLN A 133 -1.13 -14.70 -7.25
N LEU A 134 -2.41 -14.63 -6.87
CA LEU A 134 -2.94 -13.49 -6.14
C LEU A 134 -2.20 -13.34 -4.81
N SER A 135 -1.69 -12.15 -4.54
CA SER A 135 -1.07 -11.82 -3.27
C SER A 135 -1.31 -10.37 -2.89
N TYR A 136 -0.84 -9.98 -1.70
CA TYR A 136 -1.10 -8.64 -1.18
C TYR A 136 -0.54 -7.51 -2.06
N VAL A 137 0.46 -7.78 -2.92
CA VAL A 137 1.02 -6.79 -3.84
C VAL A 137 0.06 -6.45 -4.98
N ASP A 138 -0.86 -7.35 -5.35
CA ASP A 138 -1.90 -7.04 -6.34
C ASP A 138 -2.93 -6.05 -5.77
N PHE A 139 -3.25 -6.14 -4.46
CA PHE A 139 -4.09 -5.16 -3.78
C PHE A 139 -3.40 -3.80 -3.59
N LEU A 140 -2.05 -3.78 -3.48
CA LEU A 140 -1.26 -2.55 -3.50
C LEU A 140 -1.27 -1.93 -4.89
N ALA A 141 -1.00 -2.73 -5.93
CA ALA A 141 -1.04 -2.28 -7.30
C ALA A 141 -2.41 -1.71 -7.68
N TYR A 142 -3.51 -2.37 -7.28
CA TYR A 142 -4.85 -1.86 -7.49
C TYR A 142 -5.08 -0.49 -6.84
N GLU A 143 -4.70 -0.29 -5.58
CA GLU A 143 -4.86 1.04 -4.93
C GLU A 143 -4.00 2.14 -5.59
N ILE A 144 -2.84 1.80 -6.13
CA ILE A 144 -1.92 2.77 -6.73
C ILE A 144 -2.34 3.15 -8.16
N LEU A 145 -3.04 2.27 -8.86
CA LEU A 145 -3.37 2.42 -10.28
C LEU A 145 -4.83 2.83 -10.55
N ASP A 146 -5.75 2.62 -9.60
CA ASP A 146 -7.17 3.01 -9.66
C ASP A 146 -7.35 4.51 -9.35
#